data_AF-A0ABC8UWV3-F1
#
_entry.id   AF-A0ABC8UWV3-F1
#
_cell.length_a   1.000
_cell.length_b   1.000
_cell.length_c   1.000
_cell.angle_alpha   90.00
_cell.angle_beta   90.00
_cell.angle_gamma   90.00
#
_symmetry.space_group_name_H-M   'P 1'
#
loop_
_entity.id
_entity.type
_entity.pdbx_description
1 polymer ?
#
loop_
_entity_poly.entity_id
_entity_poly.type
_entity_poly.pdbx_seq_one_letter_code
_entity_poly.pdbx_strand_id
1 'polypeptide(L)' 'MNQGLSLLVTMGIILSVEVCAYKNGEVIIDTAAGVLGRYDPRPVQPDSLFPVFSVTKGITAGMLHWLVDKG' A
#
# COMPACT_ATOMS: atom_id res chain seq x y z
N MET A 1 -8.48 -7.51 -15.25
CA MET A 1 -8.46 -7.54 -13.76
C MET A 1 -7.40 -8.54 -13.32
N ASN A 2 -6.43 -8.11 -12.52
CA ASN A 2 -5.31 -8.94 -12.06
C ASN A 2 -5.81 -10.03 -11.09
N GLN A 3 -6.11 -11.22 -11.61
CA GLN A 3 -6.85 -12.27 -10.89
C GLN A 3 -6.17 -12.76 -9.60
N GLY A 4 -4.83 -12.68 -9.52
CA GLY A 4 -4.08 -13.13 -8.35
C GLY A 4 -4.37 -12.34 -7.07
N LEU A 5 -4.51 -11.01 -7.16
CA LEU A 5 -4.73 -10.17 -5.98
C LEU A 5 -6.15 -10.31 -5.41
N SER A 6 -7.13 -10.42 -6.31
CA SER A 6 -8.52 -10.65 -5.94
C SER A 6 -8.71 -11.98 -5.20
N LEU A 7 -7.87 -12.99 -5.49
CA LEU A 7 -7.96 -14.30 -4.87
C LEU A 7 -7.75 -14.22 -3.36
N LEU A 8 -6.73 -13.49 -2.89
CA LEU A 8 -6.42 -13.31 -1.47
C LEU A 8 -7.60 -12.73 -0.67
N VAL A 9 -8.30 -11.77 -1.27
CA VAL A 9 -9.49 -11.14 -0.69
C VAL A 9 -10.67 -12.12 -0.70
N THR A 10 -10.94 -12.79 -1.82
CA THR A 10 -12.07 -13.74 -1.93
C THR A 10 -11.91 -14.98 -1.05
N MET A 11 -10.67 -15.40 -0.77
CA MET A 11 -10.39 -16.50 0.17
C MET A 11 -10.50 -16.08 1.64
N GLY A 12 -10.73 -14.78 1.93
CA GLY A 12 -10.86 -14.25 3.29
C GLY A 12 -9.56 -14.24 4.09
N ILE A 13 -8.40 -14.39 3.44
CA ILE A 13 -7.08 -14.36 4.09
C ILE A 13 -6.76 -12.94 4.55
N ILE A 14 -7.15 -11.96 3.75
CA ILE A 14 -7.03 -10.52 4.03
C ILE A 14 -8.34 -9.83 3.68
N LEU A 15 -8.64 -8.73 4.36
CA LEU A 15 -9.82 -7.92 4.06
C LEU A 15 -9.66 -7.13 2.76
N SER A 16 -8.46 -6.60 2.56
CA SER A 16 -8.12 -5.76 1.42
C SER A 16 -6.62 -5.64 1.23
N VAL A 17 -6.23 -5.20 0.05
CA VAL A 17 -4.84 -4.96 -0.34
C VAL A 17 -4.78 -3.97 -1.49
N GLU A 18 -3.74 -3.16 -1.46
CA GLU A 18 -3.33 -2.29 -2.56
C GLU A 18 -1.86 -2.58 -2.87
N VAL A 19 -1.53 -2.66 -4.16
CA VAL A 19 -0.17 -2.90 -4.63
C VAL A 19 0.16 -1.91 -5.73
N CYS A 20 1.22 -1.14 -5.49
CA CYS A 20 1.85 -0.28 -6.49
C CYS A 20 3.29 -0.75 -6.73
N ALA A 21 3.67 -0.96 -7.99
CA ALA A 21 5.02 -1.35 -8.37
C ALA A 21 5.59 -0.36 -9.40
N TYR A 22 6.81 0.08 -9.14
CA TYR A 22 7.56 0.98 -10.01
C TYR A 22 8.67 0.23 -10.74
N LYS A 23 8.88 0.57 -12.01
CA LYS A 23 10.04 0.15 -12.78
C LYS A 23 10.58 1.37 -13.52
N ASN A 24 11.86 1.70 -13.29
CA ASN A 24 12.51 2.86 -13.90
C ASN A 24 11.79 4.20 -13.65
N GLY A 25 11.20 4.37 -12.46
CA GLY A 25 10.46 5.57 -12.09
C GLY A 25 9.02 5.63 -12.62
N GLU A 26 8.59 4.66 -13.44
CA GLU A 26 7.22 4.58 -13.95
C GLU A 26 6.39 3.55 -13.17
N VAL A 27 5.12 3.87 -12.92
CA VAL A 27 4.15 2.95 -12.33
C VAL A 27 3.76 1.91 -13.39
N ILE A 28 4.13 0.66 -13.16
CA ILE A 28 3.77 -0.46 -14.06
C ILE A 28 2.61 -1.30 -13.51
N ILE A 29 2.32 -1.16 -12.21
CA ILE A 29 1.20 -1.78 -11.51
C ILE A 29 0.68 -0.77 -10.49
N ASP A 30 -0.61 -0.51 -10.51
CA ASP A 30 -1.36 0.20 -9.47
C ASP A 30 -2.74 -0.44 -9.41
N THR A 31 -2.99 -1.25 -8.38
CA THR A 31 -4.22 -2.03 -8.26
C THR A 31 -4.60 -2.25 -6.80
N ALA A 32 -5.89 -2.16 -6.53
CA ALA A 32 -6.47 -2.43 -5.22
C ALA A 32 -7.57 -3.50 -5.29
N ALA A 33 -7.83 -4.15 -4.16
CA ALA A 33 -8.92 -5.11 -3.99
C ALA A 33 -9.44 -5.10 -2.54
N GLY A 34 -10.75 -5.30 -2.37
CA GLY A 34 -11.40 -5.39 -1.06
C GLY A 34 -12.02 -4.06 -0.59
N VAL A 35 -12.28 -3.97 0.72
CA VAL A 35 -12.95 -2.82 1.36
C VAL A 35 -12.10 -2.22 2.48
N LEU A 36 -12.37 -0.97 2.85
CA LEU A 36 -11.61 -0.22 3.87
C LEU A 36 -11.68 -0.86 5.27
N GLY A 37 -12.80 -1.49 5.61
CA GLY A 37 -12.99 -2.04 6.93
C GLY A 37 -14.15 -3.02 7.01
N ARG A 38 -14.14 -3.86 8.05
CA ARG A 38 -15.27 -4.76 8.33
C ARG A 38 -16.58 -4.00 8.54
N TYR A 39 -16.48 -2.77 9.04
CA TYR A 39 -17.59 -1.85 9.30
C TYR A 39 -17.63 -0.66 8.33
N ASP A 40 -16.69 -0.61 7.37
CA ASP A 40 -16.62 0.41 6.34
C ASP A 40 -16.59 -0.28 4.97
N PRO A 41 -17.78 -0.47 4.34
CA PRO A 41 -17.91 -1.27 3.13
C PRO A 41 -17.41 -0.54 1.88
N ARG A 42 -16.86 0.67 2.00
CA ARG A 42 -16.33 1.41 0.86
C ARG A 42 -15.15 0.63 0.25
N PRO A 43 -15.08 0.52 -1.09
CA PRO A 43 -13.94 -0.10 -1.76
C PRO A 43 -12.63 0.59 -1.40
N VAL A 44 -11.54 -0.17 -1.37
CA VAL A 44 -10.20 0.43 -1.36
C VAL A 44 -9.95 1.09 -2.71
N GLN A 45 -9.45 2.31 -2.65
CA GLN A 45 -9.03 3.13 -3.78
C GLN A 45 -7.57 3.53 -3.60
N PRO A 46 -6.83 3.95 -4.65
CA PRO A 46 -5.40 4.31 -4.54
C PRO A 46 -5.07 5.45 -3.56
N ASP A 47 -6.07 6.23 -3.13
CA ASP A 47 -5.96 7.28 -2.11
C ASP A 47 -6.38 6.82 -0.70
N SER A 48 -6.66 5.53 -0.54
CA SER A 48 -7.05 4.94 0.74
C SER A 48 -5.86 4.80 1.68
N LEU A 49 -6.03 5.29 2.91
CA LEU A 49 -4.95 5.24 3.90
C LEU A 49 -5.01 3.96 4.73
N PHE A 50 -3.85 3.33 4.90
CA PHE A 50 -3.64 2.21 5.80
C PHE A 50 -2.68 2.61 6.93
N PRO A 51 -2.88 2.13 8.17
CA PRO A 51 -1.84 2.20 9.18
C PRO A 51 -0.66 1.31 8.75
N VAL A 52 0.45 1.92 8.35
CA VAL A 52 1.65 1.19 7.85
C VAL A 52 2.62 0.76 8.97
N PHE A 53 2.28 1.05 10.22
CA PHE A 53 3.03 0.65 11.43
C PHE A 53 4.53 0.92 11.30
N SER A 54 5.34 -0.15 11.34
CA SER A 54 6.80 -0.08 11.34
C SER A 54 7.40 0.34 10.00
N VAL A 55 6.65 0.37 8.90
CA VAL A 55 7.13 0.92 7.62
C VAL A 55 7.54 2.39 7.80
N THR A 56 6.90 3.12 8.72
CA THR A 56 7.24 4.51 9.08
C THR A 56 8.73 4.68 9.45
N LYS A 57 9.39 3.64 9.96
CA LYS A 57 10.84 3.69 10.27
C LYS A 57 11.70 4.04 9.04
N GLY A 58 11.32 3.58 7.85
CA GLY A 58 12.02 3.91 6.61
C GLY A 58 11.93 5.41 6.29
N ILE A 59 10.76 6.01 6.50
CA ILE A 59 10.55 7.46 6.35
C ILE A 59 11.44 8.21 7.34
N THR A 60 11.38 7.84 8.63
CA THR A 60 12.20 8.47 9.68
C THR A 60 13.70 8.35 9.39
N ALA A 61 14.17 7.17 9.00
CA ALA A 61 15.57 6.95 8.64
C ALA A 61 15.99 7.79 7.42
N GLY A 62 15.15 7.87 6.39
CA GLY A 62 15.40 8.69 5.21
C GLY A 62 15.49 10.18 5.52
N MET A 63 14.58 10.69 6.35
CA MET A 63 14.62 12.09 6.80
C MET A 63 15.88 12.38 7.62
N LEU A 64 16.23 11.51 8.57
CA LEU A 64 17.45 11.66 9.37
C LEU A 64 18.70 11.63 8.48
N HIS A 65 18.77 10.68 7.55
CA HIS A 65 19.88 10.58 6.61
C HIS A 65 20.03 11.86 5.77
N TRP A 66 18.91 12.39 5.27
CA TRP A 66 18.90 13.65 4.51
C TRP A 66 19.33 14.86 5.33
N LEU A 67 18.97 14.93 6.61
CA LEU A 67 19.45 15.98 7.51
C LEU A 67 20.96 15.88 7.70
N VAL A 68 21.49 14.69 7.97
CA VAL A 68 22.93 14.47 8.13
C VAL A 68 23.71 14.81 6.86
N ASP A 69 23.16 14.51 5.68
CA ASP A 69 23.76 14.84 4.38
C ASP A 69 23.84 16.37 4.15
N LYS A 70 22.96 17.15 4.77
CA LYS A 70 22.90 18.61 4.64
C LYS A 70 23.79 19.40 5.61
N GLY A 71 24.33 18.76 6.66
CA GLY A 71 25.09 19.42 7.73
C GLY A 71 24.22 20.19 8.71
#